data_AF-A0A819ZH78-F1
#
_entry.id   AF-A0A819ZH78-F1
#
_cell.length_a   1.000
_cell.length_b   1.000
_cell.length_c   1.000
_cell.angle_alpha   90.00
_cell.angle_beta   90.00
_cell.angle_gamma   90.00
#
_symmetry.space_group_name_H-M   'P 1'
#
loop_
_entity.id
_entity.type
_entity.pdbx_description
1 polymer ?
#
loop_
_entity_poly.entity_id
_entity_poly.type
_entity_poly.pdbx_seq_one_letter_code
_entity_poly.pdbx_strand_id
1 'polypeptide(L)'
;MIVTIPVTRQSSSATGLGRIDCYPDAEAKYSNFSKEACLVRHCLFDDTVNLSGIPCYFQPNYGYLLQGNEEQIENGKRLRLKRNQAVTSPFPEPIENVILDVQYYTDDIIRFKLYDADHQRYEVPIPLKASTGQTTSAQYEFIYSSNSSNDNILSFAIKRRVNQTTLFDTSIGGLVLNNQFLQIVSRLQSPHVYGFGENNHLTLKHNVSF
;
A
#
# COMPACT_ATOMS: atom_id res chain seq x y z
N MET A 1 4.89 -4.27 9.62
CA MET A 1 4.21 -3.86 8.37
C MET A 1 2.88 -4.57 8.33
N ILE A 2 1.78 -3.82 8.42
CA ILE A 2 0.43 -4.37 8.25
C ILE A 2 0.15 -4.34 6.74
N VAL A 3 -0.13 -5.50 6.16
CA VAL A 3 -0.54 -5.60 4.75
C VAL A 3 -2.04 -5.79 4.74
N THR A 4 -2.78 -4.74 4.37
CA THR A 4 -4.23 -4.80 4.23
C THR A 4 -4.56 -5.17 2.80
N ILE A 5 -5.45 -6.14 2.59
CA ILE A 5 -5.73 -6.70 1.27
C ILE A 5 -7.22 -6.51 0.93
N PRO A 6 -7.57 -5.44 0.21
CA PRO A 6 -8.94 -5.20 -0.25
C PRO A 6 -9.23 -6.04 -1.49
N VAL A 7 -10.36 -6.74 -1.46
CA VAL A 7 -10.85 -7.53 -2.59
C VAL A 7 -11.91 -6.73 -3.32
N THR A 8 -11.68 -6.46 -4.60
CA THR A 8 -12.72 -5.91 -5.48
C THR A 8 -13.43 -7.05 -6.18
N ARG A 9 -14.70 -7.31 -5.83
CA ARG A 9 -15.63 -7.95 -6.78
C ARG A 9 -16.09 -6.89 -7.77
N GLN A 10 -16.04 -7.18 -9.07
CA GLN A 10 -16.87 -6.50 -10.05
C GLN A 10 -18.34 -6.85 -9.76
N SER A 11 -18.98 -6.09 -8.88
CA SER A 11 -20.43 -5.99 -8.82
C SER A 11 -20.80 -4.55 -8.47
N SER A 12 -21.46 -3.90 -9.41
CA SER A 12 -22.11 -2.60 -9.23
C SER A 12 -23.05 -2.62 -8.03
N SER A 13 -23.06 -1.54 -7.25
CA SER A 13 -23.91 -1.29 -6.07
C SER A 13 -23.42 -1.82 -4.71
N ALA A 14 -22.25 -1.36 -4.25
CA ALA A 14 -21.96 -1.27 -2.81
C ALA A 14 -21.24 0.06 -2.51
N THR A 15 -21.95 1.00 -1.89
CA THR A 15 -21.42 2.25 -1.35
C THR A 15 -20.39 1.91 -0.26
N GLY A 16 -19.10 1.92 -0.61
CA GLY A 16 -18.00 1.50 0.26
C GLY A 16 -16.83 0.82 -0.47
N LEU A 17 -17.01 0.40 -1.72
CA LEU A 17 -15.95 -0.16 -2.57
C LEU A 17 -14.82 0.88 -2.76
N GLY A 18 -13.65 0.63 -2.14
CA GLY A 18 -12.47 1.48 -2.26
C GLY A 18 -12.03 2.21 -0.99
N ARG A 19 -12.72 2.02 0.14
CA ARG A 19 -12.30 2.61 1.42
C ARG A 19 -11.21 1.78 2.09
N ILE A 20 -10.29 2.47 2.76
CA ILE A 20 -9.28 1.87 3.63
C ILE A 20 -9.56 2.32 5.06
N ASP A 21 -9.59 1.37 5.98
CA ASP A 21 -9.88 1.61 7.40
C ASP A 21 -8.83 2.52 8.04
N CYS A 22 -9.27 3.66 8.58
CA CYS A 22 -8.43 4.65 9.25
C CYS A 22 -8.46 4.50 10.78
N TYR A 23 -9.12 3.45 11.27
CA TYR A 23 -9.23 3.10 12.69
C TYR A 23 -8.90 1.61 12.95
N PRO A 24 -7.73 1.10 12.50
CA PRO A 24 -7.42 -0.34 12.53
C PRO A 24 -7.11 -0.92 13.93
N ASP A 25 -6.87 -0.06 14.92
CA ASP A 25 -6.49 -0.38 16.31
C ASP A 25 -7.67 -0.40 17.29
N ALA A 26 -8.92 -0.37 16.82
CA ALA A 26 -10.07 -0.60 17.68
C ALA A 26 -10.05 -2.01 18.30
N GLU A 27 -10.20 -2.10 19.63
CA GLU A 27 -10.15 -3.36 20.39
C GLU A 27 -11.26 -4.37 20.05
N ALA A 28 -12.38 -3.90 19.50
CA ALA A 28 -13.41 -4.72 18.88
C ALA A 28 -13.94 -3.98 17.65
N LYS A 29 -14.40 -4.73 16.63
CA LYS A 29 -14.95 -4.17 15.38
C LYS A 29 -16.07 -3.18 15.69
N TYR A 30 -15.69 -1.91 15.81
CA TYR A 30 -16.54 -0.75 16.00
C TYR A 30 -17.37 -0.69 17.30
N SER A 31 -17.02 -1.45 18.36
CA SER A 31 -17.82 -1.46 19.62
C SER A 31 -17.67 -0.19 20.49
N ASN A 32 -16.61 0.59 20.29
CA ASN A 32 -16.36 1.90 20.92
C ASN A 32 -16.08 2.99 19.87
N PHE A 33 -16.60 2.79 18.67
CA PHE A 33 -16.32 3.65 17.54
C PHE A 33 -17.35 4.78 17.49
N SER A 34 -16.90 6.01 17.76
CA SER A 34 -17.71 7.22 17.60
C SER A 34 -17.24 8.03 16.39
N LYS A 35 -18.17 8.80 15.82
CA LYS A 35 -17.86 9.77 14.76
C LYS A 35 -16.76 10.72 15.18
N GLU A 36 -16.82 11.18 16.42
CA GLU A 36 -15.84 12.08 17.04
C GLU A 36 -14.45 11.42 17.08
N ALA A 37 -14.37 10.14 17.48
CA ALA A 37 -13.10 9.41 17.51
C ALA A 37 -12.45 9.29 16.12
N CYS A 38 -13.24 9.11 15.06
CA CYS A 38 -12.75 9.11 13.68
C CYS A 38 -12.25 10.49 13.24
N LEU A 39 -13.04 11.53 13.51
CA LEU A 39 -12.72 12.90 13.08
C LEU A 39 -11.51 13.48 13.83
N VAL A 40 -11.30 13.10 15.09
CA VAL A 40 -10.11 13.47 15.87
C VAL A 40 -8.83 12.89 15.26
N ARG A 41 -8.91 11.77 14.54
CA ARG A 41 -7.79 11.21 13.76
C ARG A 41 -7.64 11.84 12.37
N HIS A 42 -8.41 12.87 12.06
CA HIS A 42 -8.40 13.53 10.75
C HIS A 42 -8.79 12.60 9.60
N CYS A 43 -9.56 11.55 9.89
CA CYS A 43 -10.15 10.65 8.90
C CYS A 43 -11.53 11.16 8.46
N LEU A 44 -12.12 10.52 7.45
CA LEU A 44 -13.50 10.77 7.02
C LEU A 44 -14.45 9.76 7.66
N PHE A 45 -15.66 10.20 7.99
CA PHE A 45 -16.71 9.37 8.55
C PHE A 45 -17.94 9.34 7.64
N ASP A 46 -18.52 8.16 7.44
CA ASP A 46 -19.77 7.97 6.71
C ASP A 46 -20.86 7.39 7.60
N ASP A 47 -21.85 8.21 7.92
CA ASP A 47 -23.02 7.86 8.75
C ASP A 47 -24.00 6.89 8.05
N THR A 48 -23.85 6.66 6.74
CA THR A 48 -24.77 5.82 5.95
C THR A 48 -24.32 4.37 5.82
N VAL A 49 -23.11 4.05 6.25
CA VAL A 49 -22.55 2.69 6.17
C VAL A 49 -22.79 1.93 7.47
N ASN A 50 -23.45 0.79 7.36
CA ASN A 50 -23.63 -0.14 8.48
C ASN A 50 -22.27 -0.63 9.01
N LEU A 51 -22.23 -1.11 10.26
CA LEU A 51 -21.03 -1.62 10.93
C LEU A 51 -20.33 -2.80 10.21
N SER A 52 -20.97 -3.39 9.19
CA SER A 52 -20.36 -4.38 8.31
C SER A 52 -19.41 -3.78 7.26
N GLY A 53 -19.46 -2.46 7.04
CA GLY A 53 -18.55 -1.73 6.16
C GLY A 53 -17.46 -0.97 6.92
N ILE A 54 -16.80 -0.03 6.24
CA ILE A 54 -15.75 0.82 6.80
C ILE A 54 -16.32 2.26 6.96
N PRO A 55 -16.90 2.59 8.13
CA PRO A 55 -17.47 3.92 8.38
C PRO A 55 -16.39 4.99 8.59
N CYS A 56 -15.21 4.66 9.16
CA CYS A 56 -14.08 5.59 9.26
C CYS A 56 -12.95 5.19 8.32
N TYR A 57 -12.62 6.09 7.41
CA TYR A 57 -11.70 5.78 6.33
C TYR A 57 -10.75 6.94 6.03
N PHE A 58 -9.62 6.62 5.41
CA PHE A 58 -8.60 7.62 5.08
C PHE A 58 -9.15 8.65 4.10
N GLN A 59 -8.64 9.89 4.20
CA GLN A 59 -8.86 10.87 3.15
C GLN A 59 -8.28 10.36 1.82
N PRO A 60 -8.96 10.53 0.67
CA PRO A 60 -8.51 9.99 -0.61
C PRO A 60 -7.11 10.43 -1.05
N ASN A 61 -6.71 11.63 -0.64
CA ASN A 61 -5.41 12.24 -0.91
C ASN A 61 -4.39 12.03 0.22
N TYR A 62 -4.64 11.12 1.18
CA TYR A 62 -3.63 10.71 2.14
C TYR A 62 -2.60 9.80 1.47
N GLY A 63 -1.31 10.12 1.61
CA GLY A 63 -0.21 9.34 1.07
C GLY A 63 0.98 10.21 0.70
N TYR A 64 1.66 9.85 -0.38
CA TYR A 64 2.90 10.47 -0.82
C TYR A 64 2.79 11.00 -2.24
N LEU A 65 3.44 12.11 -2.52
CA LEU A 65 3.55 12.73 -3.83
C LEU A 65 4.93 12.44 -4.41
N LEU A 66 5.01 12.28 -5.73
CA LEU A 66 6.29 12.17 -6.42
C LEU A 66 7.03 13.52 -6.35
N GLN A 67 8.29 13.48 -5.92
CA GLN A 67 9.17 14.63 -5.85
C GLN A 67 10.21 14.55 -6.98
N GLY A 68 10.09 15.43 -7.96
CA GLY A 68 11.01 15.48 -9.10
C GLY A 68 10.78 14.33 -10.08
N ASN A 69 11.85 13.96 -10.79
CA ASN A 69 11.82 12.92 -11.83
C ASN A 69 12.34 11.58 -11.32
N GLU A 70 12.00 10.51 -12.03
CA GLU A 70 12.59 9.19 -11.84
C GLU A 70 14.11 9.21 -12.04
N GLU A 71 14.84 8.64 -11.09
CA GLU A 71 16.28 8.44 -11.16
C GLU A 71 16.57 6.99 -11.60
N GLN A 72 17.48 6.80 -12.56
CA GLN A 72 17.99 5.46 -12.87
C GLN A 72 19.03 5.06 -11.82
N ILE A 73 18.89 3.86 -11.27
CA ILE A 73 19.87 3.24 -10.38
C ILE A 73 20.37 1.94 -10.99
N GLU A 74 21.41 1.35 -10.42
CA GLU A 74 21.92 0.07 -10.88
C GLU A 74 20.79 -0.98 -10.89
N ASN A 75 20.50 -1.48 -12.10
CA ASN A 75 19.47 -2.49 -12.35
C ASN A 75 18.10 -2.11 -11.75
N GLY A 76 17.72 -0.84 -11.86
CA GLY A 76 16.52 -0.34 -11.18
C GLY A 76 16.17 1.12 -11.42
N LYS A 77 15.15 1.57 -10.71
CA LYS A 77 14.66 2.94 -10.69
C LYS A 77 14.49 3.41 -9.25
N ARG A 78 14.65 4.71 -9.03
CA ARG A 78 14.45 5.36 -7.75
C ARG A 78 13.44 6.49 -7.91
N LEU A 79 12.43 6.50 -7.05
CA LEU A 79 11.46 7.58 -6.92
C LEU A 79 11.62 8.23 -5.55
N ARG A 80 11.76 9.56 -5.54
CA ARG A 80 11.72 10.34 -4.30
C ARG A 80 10.29 10.76 -4.04
N LEU A 81 9.84 10.56 -2.81
CA LEU A 81 8.46 10.73 -2.41
C LEU A 81 8.41 11.67 -1.21
N LYS A 82 7.45 12.60 -1.22
CA LYS A 82 7.19 13.49 -0.10
C LYS A 82 5.78 13.28 0.40
N ARG A 83 5.59 13.18 1.71
CA ARG A 83 4.26 13.06 2.30
C ARG A 83 3.38 14.22 1.86
N ASN A 84 2.13 13.94 1.50
CA ASN A 84 1.17 15.00 1.22
C ASN A 84 0.80 15.74 2.52
N GLN A 85 1.37 16.93 2.70
CA GLN A 85 1.13 17.76 3.89
C GLN A 85 -0.22 18.48 3.89
N ALA A 86 -0.97 18.45 2.77
CA ALA A 86 -2.34 18.97 2.73
C ALA A 86 -3.31 18.16 3.59
N VAL A 87 -2.94 16.94 3.96
CA VAL A 87 -3.70 16.05 4.84
C VAL A 87 -2.90 15.79 6.11
N THR A 88 -3.57 15.85 7.26
CA THR A 88 -2.93 15.55 8.55
C THR A 88 -2.79 14.03 8.73
N SER A 89 -1.67 13.57 9.31
CA SER A 89 -1.48 12.14 9.56
C SER A 89 -2.40 11.64 10.68
N PRO A 90 -3.11 10.52 10.48
CA PRO A 90 -3.91 9.90 11.53
C PRO A 90 -3.08 9.19 12.60
N PHE A 91 -1.79 8.97 12.34
CA PHE A 91 -0.85 8.31 13.26
C PHE A 91 0.31 9.25 13.61
N PRO A 92 0.93 9.11 14.79
CA PRO A 92 2.04 9.96 15.21
C PRO A 92 3.30 9.69 14.38
N GLU A 93 4.21 10.67 14.34
CA GLU A 93 5.54 10.55 13.73
C GLU A 93 5.51 10.04 12.27
N PRO A 94 4.82 10.75 11.35
CA PRO A 94 4.86 10.39 9.94
C PRO A 94 6.27 10.58 9.35
N ILE A 95 6.66 9.69 8.43
CA ILE A 95 7.91 9.83 7.69
C ILE A 95 7.66 10.84 6.56
N GLU A 96 8.36 11.97 6.56
CA GLU A 96 8.07 13.05 5.60
C GLU A 96 8.70 12.80 4.22
N ASN A 97 9.94 12.32 4.18
CA ASN A 97 10.67 12.04 2.95
C ASN A 97 10.92 10.54 2.83
N VAL A 98 10.45 9.93 1.73
CA VAL A 98 10.54 8.50 1.48
C VAL A 98 11.23 8.26 0.15
N ILE A 99 12.09 7.25 0.09
CA ILE A 99 12.63 6.73 -1.16
C ILE A 99 11.93 5.41 -1.48
N LEU A 100 11.44 5.30 -2.71
CA LEU A 100 11.01 4.05 -3.32
C LEU A 100 12.08 3.59 -4.32
N ASP A 101 12.85 2.57 -3.94
CA ASP A 101 13.76 1.89 -4.85
C ASP A 101 13.08 0.67 -5.44
N VAL A 102 13.17 0.52 -6.75
CA VAL A 102 12.69 -0.62 -7.53
C VAL A 102 13.89 -1.27 -8.20
N GLN A 103 14.15 -2.53 -7.90
CA GLN A 103 15.29 -3.30 -8.40
C GLN A 103 14.81 -4.53 -9.18
N TYR A 104 15.33 -4.68 -10.40
CA TYR A 104 15.03 -5.79 -11.31
C TYR A 104 15.94 -6.99 -10.99
N TYR A 105 15.66 -7.68 -9.90
CA TYR A 105 16.61 -8.65 -9.31
C TYR A 105 16.90 -9.88 -10.18
N THR A 106 15.89 -10.43 -10.88
CA THR A 106 16.05 -11.40 -11.99
C THR A 106 14.92 -11.18 -13.02
N ASP A 107 14.88 -11.99 -14.08
CA ASP A 107 13.78 -11.98 -15.06
C ASP A 107 12.40 -12.26 -14.42
N ASP A 108 12.36 -12.93 -13.26
CA ASP A 108 11.13 -13.30 -12.55
C ASP A 108 10.95 -12.59 -11.20
N ILE A 109 12.01 -11.97 -10.66
CA ILE A 109 12.01 -11.35 -9.33
C ILE A 109 12.19 -9.84 -9.45
N ILE A 110 11.17 -9.11 -9.01
CA ILE A 110 11.25 -7.67 -8.75
C ILE A 110 11.28 -7.42 -7.26
N ARG A 111 12.11 -6.47 -6.82
CA ARG A 111 12.12 -5.98 -5.45
C ARG A 111 11.74 -4.51 -5.45
N PHE A 112 10.84 -4.12 -4.56
CA PHE A 112 10.66 -2.72 -4.22
C PHE A 112 10.93 -2.52 -2.73
N LYS A 113 11.46 -1.35 -2.38
CA LYS A 113 11.74 -0.95 -1.00
C LYS A 113 11.35 0.49 -0.79
N LEU A 114 10.47 0.72 0.19
CA LEU A 114 10.13 2.04 0.72
C LEU A 114 10.91 2.26 2.00
N TYR A 115 11.65 3.36 2.09
CA TYR A 115 12.44 3.67 3.29
C TYR A 115 12.53 5.18 3.55
N ASP A 116 12.78 5.51 4.81
CA ASP A 116 12.99 6.88 5.28
C ASP A 116 14.28 7.44 4.67
N ALA A 117 14.18 8.59 4.02
CA ALA A 117 15.30 9.23 3.35
C ALA A 117 16.20 10.01 4.34
N ASP A 118 15.65 10.39 5.49
CA ASP A 118 16.29 11.29 6.46
C ASP A 118 16.90 10.51 7.63
N HIS A 119 16.35 9.33 7.95
CA HIS A 119 16.81 8.52 9.09
C HIS A 119 17.01 7.05 8.71
N GLN A 120 18.11 6.47 9.17
CA GLN A 120 18.32 5.04 9.07
C GLN A 120 17.35 4.29 9.99
N ARG A 121 16.60 3.35 9.42
CA ARG A 121 15.65 2.50 10.14
C ARG A 121 16.17 1.07 10.21
N TYR A 122 15.65 0.31 11.16
CA TYR A 122 15.99 -1.10 11.28
C TYR A 122 15.65 -1.86 9.99
N GLU A 123 16.63 -2.58 9.46
CA GLU A 123 16.49 -3.54 8.38
C GLU A 123 16.85 -4.92 8.91
N VAL A 124 16.06 -5.93 8.53
CA VAL A 124 16.32 -7.30 8.95
C VAL A 124 17.68 -7.73 8.39
N PRO A 125 18.67 -8.10 9.22
CA PRO A 125 20.04 -8.38 8.79
C PRO A 125 20.17 -9.77 8.19
N ILE A 126 19.44 -10.02 7.10
CA ILE A 126 19.51 -11.27 6.34
C ILE A 126 20.36 -11.00 5.09
N PRO A 127 21.38 -11.84 4.81
CA PRO A 127 22.12 -11.75 3.56
C PRO A 127 21.19 -12.09 2.40
N LEU A 128 20.73 -11.06 1.70
CA LEU A 128 20.13 -11.23 0.38
C LEU A 128 21.26 -11.58 -0.58
N LYS A 129 21.03 -12.54 -1.48
CA LYS A 129 21.97 -12.75 -2.58
C LYS A 129 22.08 -11.43 -3.37
N ALA A 130 23.18 -11.21 -4.07
CA ALA A 130 23.25 -10.07 -4.97
C ALA A 130 22.35 -10.32 -6.19
N SER A 131 21.84 -9.26 -6.80
CA SER A 131 21.26 -9.34 -8.15
C SER A 131 22.27 -10.00 -9.07
N THR A 132 21.87 -11.06 -9.78
CA THR A 132 22.76 -11.75 -10.71
C THR A 132 22.71 -11.05 -12.06
N GLY A 133 23.66 -10.15 -12.32
CA GLY A 133 23.78 -9.46 -13.61
C GLY A 133 22.66 -8.45 -13.89
N GLN A 134 22.73 -7.79 -15.05
CA GLN A 134 21.65 -6.95 -15.56
C GLN A 134 20.50 -7.83 -16.05
N THR A 135 19.28 -7.57 -15.56
CA THR A 135 18.08 -8.25 -16.04
C THR A 135 17.74 -7.74 -17.44
N THR A 136 17.82 -8.60 -18.45
CA THR A 136 17.60 -8.23 -19.86
C THR A 136 16.21 -8.63 -20.37
N SER A 137 15.54 -9.58 -19.71
CA SER A 137 14.31 -10.21 -20.19
C SER A 137 13.23 -10.31 -19.10
N ALA A 138 13.08 -9.24 -18.31
CA ALA A 138 12.10 -9.17 -17.22
C ALA A 138 10.69 -9.53 -17.71
N GLN A 139 10.07 -10.54 -17.09
CA GLN A 139 8.72 -11.01 -17.36
C GLN A 139 7.63 -10.09 -16.77
N TYR A 140 8.05 -9.02 -16.11
CA TYR A 140 7.22 -8.07 -15.42
C TYR A 140 7.57 -6.62 -15.80
N GLU A 141 6.65 -5.73 -15.48
CA GLU A 141 6.75 -4.29 -15.70
C GLU A 141 6.33 -3.55 -14.43
N PHE A 142 7.10 -2.54 -14.05
CA PHE A 142 6.75 -1.61 -12.98
C PHE A 142 6.19 -0.33 -13.60
N ILE A 143 4.99 0.05 -13.18
CA ILE A 143 4.34 1.30 -13.59
C ILE A 143 3.95 2.09 -12.36
N TYR A 144 3.93 3.42 -12.45
CA TYR A 144 3.50 4.30 -11.37
C TYR A 144 2.75 5.50 -11.93
N SER A 145 1.95 6.13 -11.08
CA SER A 145 1.23 7.34 -11.41
C SER A 145 2.20 8.52 -11.57
N SER A 146 2.33 9.06 -12.79
CA SER A 146 3.33 10.08 -13.14
C SER A 146 2.81 11.53 -13.11
N ASN A 147 1.52 11.76 -12.82
CA ASN A 147 0.98 13.12 -12.88
C ASN A 147 1.34 13.89 -11.61
N SER A 148 2.16 14.92 -11.77
CA SER A 148 2.69 15.84 -10.75
C SER A 148 1.65 16.84 -10.20
N SER A 149 0.36 16.56 -10.35
CA SER A 149 -0.71 17.40 -9.81
C SER A 149 -0.79 17.20 -8.30
N ASN A 150 -1.05 18.26 -7.54
CA ASN A 150 -1.16 18.25 -6.07
C ASN A 150 -2.19 17.24 -5.51
N ASP A 151 -3.08 16.71 -6.36
CA ASP A 151 -4.13 15.76 -6.00
C ASP A 151 -3.76 14.29 -6.28
N ASN A 152 -2.63 14.01 -6.93
CA ASN A 152 -2.33 12.67 -7.42
C ASN A 152 -1.28 11.98 -6.52
N ILE A 153 -1.79 11.26 -5.52
CA ILE A 153 -1.00 10.41 -4.65
C ILE A 153 -0.32 9.30 -5.45
N LEU A 154 0.96 9.07 -5.17
CA LEU A 154 1.74 8.01 -5.76
C LEU A 154 1.02 6.68 -5.54
N SER A 155 0.70 6.03 -6.65
CA SER A 155 0.39 4.62 -6.71
C SER A 155 1.31 3.93 -7.70
N PHE A 156 1.55 2.66 -7.49
CA PHE A 156 2.31 1.84 -8.42
C PHE A 156 1.67 0.47 -8.58
N ALA A 157 1.99 -0.16 -9.70
CA ALA A 157 1.57 -1.49 -10.02
C ALA A 157 2.70 -2.29 -10.66
N ILE A 158 2.65 -3.60 -10.46
CA ILE A 158 3.53 -4.57 -11.10
C ILE A 158 2.67 -5.41 -12.02
N LYS A 159 2.96 -5.42 -13.31
CA LYS A 159 2.22 -6.17 -14.33
C LYS A 159 3.06 -7.29 -14.90
N ARG A 160 2.44 -8.43 -15.19
CA ARG A 160 3.06 -9.48 -16.00
C ARG A 160 3.07 -9.03 -17.46
N ARG A 161 4.22 -9.06 -18.14
CA ARG A 161 4.35 -8.55 -19.52
C ARG A 161 3.52 -9.35 -20.53
N VAL A 162 3.60 -10.67 -20.48
CA VAL A 162 3.04 -11.56 -21.51
C VAL A 162 1.53 -11.40 -21.70
N ASN A 163 0.79 -11.08 -20.64
CA ASN A 163 -0.67 -10.98 -20.68
C ASN A 163 -1.23 -9.73 -19.98
N GLN A 164 -0.36 -8.80 -19.57
CA GLN A 164 -0.71 -7.54 -18.91
C GLN A 164 -1.51 -7.69 -17.59
N THR A 165 -1.48 -8.88 -16.97
CA THR A 165 -2.17 -9.11 -15.68
C THR A 165 -1.45 -8.34 -14.57
N THR A 166 -2.18 -7.51 -13.82
CA THR A 166 -1.64 -6.72 -12.71
C THR A 166 -1.39 -7.58 -11.47
N LEU A 167 -0.16 -7.94 -11.17
CA LEU A 167 0.16 -8.81 -10.02
C LEU A 167 0.10 -8.10 -8.67
N PHE A 168 0.35 -6.79 -8.65
CA PHE A 168 0.33 -5.95 -7.46
C PHE A 168 -0.16 -4.56 -7.86
N ASP A 169 -1.08 -3.96 -7.09
CA ASP A 169 -1.70 -2.67 -7.42
C ASP A 169 -2.03 -1.87 -6.16
N THR A 170 -1.28 -0.80 -5.91
CA THR A 170 -1.49 0.09 -4.77
C THR A 170 -2.44 1.25 -5.04
N SER A 171 -3.08 1.32 -6.22
CA SER A 171 -3.94 2.46 -6.59
C SER A 171 -5.27 2.52 -5.83
N ILE A 172 -5.48 1.66 -4.83
CA ILE A 172 -6.55 1.85 -3.84
C ILE A 172 -6.16 2.87 -2.75
N GLY A 173 -4.87 3.22 -2.67
CA GLY A 173 -4.34 4.14 -1.67
C GLY A 173 -3.98 3.43 -0.37
N GLY A 174 -3.93 4.17 0.73
CA GLY A 174 -3.63 3.63 2.06
C GLY A 174 -2.14 3.32 2.30
N LEU A 175 -1.23 3.97 1.56
CA LEU A 175 0.19 3.97 1.88
C LEU A 175 0.43 4.86 3.10
N VAL A 176 0.71 4.24 4.25
CA VAL A 176 0.97 4.91 5.52
C VAL A 176 2.36 4.52 5.99
N LEU A 177 3.25 5.49 6.18
CA LEU A 177 4.60 5.23 6.70
C LEU A 177 4.87 6.19 7.83
N ASN A 178 4.81 5.67 9.04
CA ASN A 178 5.07 6.35 10.30
C ASN A 178 6.14 5.55 11.06
N ASN A 179 6.74 6.17 12.08
CA ASN A 179 7.83 5.56 12.82
C ASN A 179 7.48 4.17 13.40
N GLN A 180 6.26 3.97 13.89
CA GLN A 180 5.81 2.70 14.47
C GLN A 180 4.61 2.08 13.76
N PHE A 181 4.17 2.65 12.63
CA PHE A 181 3.05 2.13 11.84
C PHE A 181 3.37 2.20 10.35
N LEU A 182 3.45 1.03 9.72
CA LEU A 182 3.69 0.90 8.28
C LEU A 182 2.56 0.10 7.65
N GLN A 183 1.88 0.69 6.68
CA GLN A 183 0.79 0.08 5.94
C GLN A 183 1.02 0.24 4.44
N ILE A 184 0.81 -0.88 3.73
CA ILE A 184 0.69 -0.90 2.27
C ILE A 184 -0.51 -1.77 1.91
N VAL A 185 -1.20 -1.36 0.85
CA VAL A 185 -2.42 -2.00 0.41
C VAL A 185 -2.29 -2.36 -1.06
N SER A 186 -2.76 -3.56 -1.42
CA SER A 186 -2.72 -4.03 -2.80
C SER A 186 -4.01 -4.74 -3.19
N ARG A 187 -4.54 -4.46 -4.38
CA ARG A 187 -5.71 -5.18 -4.92
C ARG A 187 -5.33 -6.59 -5.33
N LEU A 188 -6.16 -7.56 -4.95
CA LEU A 188 -6.06 -8.94 -5.46
C LEU A 188 -6.71 -9.06 -6.83
N GLN A 189 -6.05 -9.76 -7.75
CA GLN A 189 -6.64 -10.15 -9.04
C GLN A 189 -7.44 -11.46 -8.97
N SER A 190 -7.29 -12.21 -7.89
CA SER A 190 -7.88 -13.53 -7.73
C SER A 190 -8.20 -13.78 -6.27
N PRO A 191 -9.32 -14.46 -5.96
CA PRO A 191 -9.64 -14.85 -4.58
C PRO A 191 -8.83 -16.05 -4.09
N HIS A 192 -7.84 -16.52 -4.86
CA HIS A 192 -7.02 -17.68 -4.52
C HIS A 192 -5.73 -17.22 -3.83
N VAL A 193 -5.82 -17.01 -2.52
CA VAL A 193 -4.70 -16.61 -1.66
C VAL A 193 -4.36 -17.74 -0.70
N TYR A 194 -3.06 -17.99 -0.52
CA TYR A 194 -2.49 -19.06 0.30
C TYR A 194 -1.26 -18.53 1.05
N GLY A 195 -0.92 -19.16 2.18
CA GLY A 195 0.23 -18.76 3.01
C GLY A 195 -0.19 -17.99 4.25
N PHE A 196 0.59 -16.97 4.62
CA PHE A 196 0.62 -16.33 5.94
C PHE A 196 0.92 -17.33 7.07
N GLY A 197 1.57 -16.88 8.14
CA GLY A 197 1.92 -17.77 9.23
C GLY A 197 2.76 -17.08 10.31
N GLU A 198 2.95 -17.73 11.45
CA GLU A 198 2.39 -19.03 11.85
C GLU A 198 1.04 -18.84 12.57
N ASN A 199 -0.06 -19.34 11.99
CA ASN A 199 -1.41 -19.21 12.53
C ASN A 199 -2.24 -20.46 12.19
N ASN A 200 -3.23 -20.81 13.02
CA ASN A 200 -4.14 -21.92 12.75
C ASN A 200 -5.28 -21.47 11.81
N HIS A 201 -5.11 -21.69 10.51
CA HIS A 201 -6.15 -21.47 9.53
C HIS A 201 -7.03 -22.72 9.38
N LEU A 202 -8.35 -22.58 9.43
CA LEU A 202 -9.30 -23.69 9.23
C LEU A 202 -9.23 -24.31 7.82
N THR A 203 -8.80 -23.53 6.83
CA THR A 203 -8.66 -23.94 5.43
C THR A 203 -7.35 -23.43 4.84
N LEU A 204 -6.79 -24.17 3.88
CA LEU A 204 -5.58 -23.75 3.17
C LEU A 204 -5.79 -22.49 2.31
N LYS A 205 -6.93 -22.42 1.60
CA LYS A 205 -7.35 -21.22 0.86
C LYS A 205 -7.90 -20.19 1.84
N HIS A 206 -7.41 -18.96 1.76
CA HIS A 206 -7.91 -17.86 2.57
C HIS A 206 -9.32 -17.44 2.16
N ASN A 207 -10.18 -17.18 3.16
CA ASN A 207 -11.44 -16.52 2.93
C ASN A 207 -11.21 -15.01 2.79
N VAL A 208 -11.26 -14.54 1.55
CA VAL A 208 -11.09 -13.12 1.19
C VAL A 208 -12.42 -12.44 0.85
N SER A 209 -13.53 -13.02 1.30
CA SER A 209 -14.85 -12.39 1.19
C SER A 209 -15.07 -11.49 2.41
N PHE A 210 -15.35 -10.22 2.17
CA PHE A 210 -15.74 -9.24 3.19
C PHE A 210 -17.25 -9.05 3.19
#